data_AF-A0A9Q5GDY7-F1
#
_entry.id   AF-A0A9Q5GDY7-F1
#
_cell.length_a   1.000
_cell.length_b   1.000
_cell.length_c   1.000
_cell.angle_alpha   90.00
_cell.angle_beta   90.00
_cell.angle_gamma   90.00
#
_symmetry.space_group_name_H-M   'P 1'
#
loop_
_entity.id
_entity.type
_entity.pdbx_description
1 polymer ?
#
loop_
_entity_poly.entity_id
_entity_poly.type
_entity_poly.pdbx_seq_one_letter_code
_entity_poly.pdbx_strand_id
1 'polypeptide(L)'
;MTYLRAAIGAALFLAMQAGQAGANDISLIARDGAMTLSGNLVGYDGAFYRIETEYGILTVDGSGVRCEGPGCPNLGPYVADLVISGAHEMASVLSPALVEGFALRQGYALTREELPETALRYTLYEGDTNQEAARIAIRATSSDEGFADLLGHEADMVLSQREVTSRERVMAYEAGLGDLTSRRQERVLALNALVPIVSPGNPVRRLSMAQLAAIYAGKINNWKEVGGEDAPITPYLRARGAGFTPVFARKVISAQGSQMSERVVSLGSDRAVLDAVARDPFGIGIAAFTNPGSNEIVQLSGRCGFGVDASELAIKAEDYPLTTPMYLYLPERRLPQVGREFLSYLRSDAGQLVIRRAGFVDQAMSVVPLSHQGDRLANAIAMAGEEVTLEELQRLSGFVTRQSRLSLTFRFEGGSTLLDAPSRSNVQLLARSLEAGRFDGRRLSFVGFSDGQGAAAQNLSLARKRAEAVRQAVLAEAETLDPTRVETLVEAFGEALPMACDETAWGRGVNRRVEIWVK
;
A
#
# COMPACT_ATOMS: atom_id res chain seq x y z
N MET A 1 21.37 72.98 -1.60
CA MET A 1 20.90 72.09 -2.67
C MET A 1 21.87 70.93 -2.78
N THR A 2 21.66 69.92 -1.93
CA THR A 2 22.67 68.94 -1.53
C THR A 2 22.07 67.53 -1.57
N TYR A 3 21.29 67.24 -2.62
CA TYR A 3 20.62 65.95 -2.83
C TYR A 3 20.68 65.47 -4.29
N LEU A 4 21.76 65.79 -5.00
CA LEU A 4 21.95 65.34 -6.39
C LEU A 4 23.41 64.92 -6.67
N ARG A 5 24.07 64.27 -5.71
CA ARG A 5 25.38 63.62 -5.92
C ARG A 5 25.53 62.23 -5.28
N ALA A 6 24.51 61.72 -4.59
CA ALA A 6 24.54 60.40 -3.96
C ALA A 6 24.00 59.26 -4.85
N ALA A 7 23.31 59.57 -5.95
CA ALA A 7 22.60 58.56 -6.76
C ALA A 7 23.45 57.89 -7.86
N ILE A 8 24.65 58.39 -8.17
CA ILE A 8 25.48 57.86 -9.26
C ILE A 8 26.59 56.92 -8.74
N GLY A 9 26.95 56.99 -7.45
CA GLY A 9 27.94 56.09 -6.83
C GLY A 9 27.39 54.73 -6.39
N ALA A 10 26.09 54.62 -6.11
CA ALA A 10 25.46 53.37 -5.68
C ALA A 10 25.03 52.46 -6.85
N ALA A 11 24.74 53.03 -8.03
CA ALA A 11 24.33 52.28 -9.21
C ALA A 11 25.51 51.58 -9.92
N LEU A 12 26.76 52.01 -9.68
CA LEU A 12 27.97 51.40 -10.24
C LEU A 12 28.61 50.32 -9.34
N PHE A 13 28.16 50.18 -8.09
CA PHE A 13 28.60 49.10 -7.19
C PHE A 13 27.62 47.91 -7.14
N LEU A 14 26.35 48.11 -7.52
CA LEU A 14 25.35 47.04 -7.62
C LEU A 14 25.36 46.29 -8.97
N ALA A 15 26.13 46.77 -9.95
CA ALA A 15 26.33 46.09 -11.24
C ALA A 15 27.56 45.16 -11.28
N MET A 16 28.32 45.05 -10.17
CA MET A 16 29.50 44.17 -10.04
C MET A 16 29.28 42.95 -9.13
N GLN A 17 28.03 42.69 -8.72
CA GLN A 17 27.61 41.39 -8.19
C GLN A 17 26.58 40.76 -9.13
N ALA A 18 26.91 40.70 -10.42
CA ALA A 18 26.48 39.55 -11.19
C ALA A 18 27.12 38.34 -10.50
N GLY A 19 26.34 37.68 -9.64
CA GLY A 19 26.73 36.38 -9.11
C GLY A 19 27.19 35.56 -10.30
N GLN A 20 28.42 35.06 -10.24
CA GLN A 20 28.84 34.01 -11.14
C GLN A 20 27.77 32.92 -10.97
N ALA A 21 26.94 32.73 -12.00
CA ALA A 21 26.30 31.46 -12.19
C ALA A 21 27.46 30.47 -12.20
N GLY A 22 27.63 29.71 -11.11
CA GLY A 22 28.63 28.67 -11.05
C GLY A 22 28.37 27.78 -12.24
N ALA A 23 29.26 27.81 -13.23
CA ALA A 23 29.16 26.93 -14.36
C ALA A 23 29.20 25.52 -13.80
N ASN A 24 28.12 24.76 -13.94
CA ASN A 24 28.07 23.35 -13.55
C ASN A 24 28.78 22.48 -14.60
N ASP A 25 29.75 23.05 -15.32
CA ASP A 25 30.55 22.38 -16.33
C ASP A 25 31.38 21.29 -15.66
N ILE A 26 31.25 20.07 -16.17
CA ILE A 26 32.02 18.92 -15.76
C ILE A 26 32.55 18.15 -16.97
N SER A 27 33.69 17.49 -16.77
CA SER A 27 34.28 16.53 -17.68
C SER A 27 34.34 15.18 -16.99
N LEU A 28 33.66 14.18 -17.56
CA LEU A 28 33.73 12.78 -17.15
C LEU A 28 34.78 12.08 -18.00
N ILE A 29 35.90 11.73 -17.38
CA ILE A 29 37.04 11.07 -18.03
C ILE A 29 36.98 9.59 -17.70
N ALA A 30 36.93 8.71 -18.70
CA ALA A 30 37.00 7.27 -18.48
C ALA A 30 38.29 6.90 -17.73
N ARG A 31 38.22 5.94 -16.80
CA ARG A 31 39.37 5.57 -15.96
C ARG A 31 40.57 5.04 -16.74
N ASP A 32 40.32 4.46 -17.91
CA ASP A 32 41.35 4.03 -18.87
C ASP A 32 41.90 5.18 -19.74
N GLY A 33 41.35 6.39 -19.59
CA GLY A 33 41.70 7.59 -20.34
C GLY A 33 41.22 7.57 -21.79
N ALA A 34 40.46 6.55 -22.21
CA ALA A 34 40.10 6.36 -23.62
C ALA A 34 39.05 7.37 -24.12
N MET A 35 38.29 7.99 -23.21
CA MET A 35 37.16 8.84 -23.55
C MET A 35 36.98 9.96 -22.52
N THR A 36 36.62 11.16 -22.99
CA THR A 36 36.22 12.29 -22.15
C THR A 36 34.89 12.83 -22.66
N LEU A 37 33.93 12.99 -21.75
CA LEU A 37 32.61 13.54 -22.02
C LEU A 37 32.47 14.85 -21.24
N SER A 38 32.22 15.95 -21.94
CA SER A 38 32.06 17.27 -21.31
C SER A 38 30.62 17.77 -21.45
N GLY A 39 30.10 18.42 -20.41
CA GLY A 39 28.77 19.00 -20.41
C GLY A 39 28.41 19.62 -19.06
N ASN A 40 27.18 20.11 -18.94
CA ASN A 40 26.66 20.64 -17.69
C ASN A 40 26.10 19.51 -16.82
N LEU A 41 26.49 19.43 -15.55
CA LEU A 41 25.92 18.47 -14.61
C LEU A 41 24.45 18.82 -14.33
N VAL A 42 23.56 17.89 -14.68
CA VAL A 42 22.12 17.94 -14.40
C VAL A 42 21.82 17.28 -13.04
N GLY A 43 22.57 16.23 -12.68
CA GLY A 43 22.45 15.59 -11.38
C GLY A 43 23.35 14.37 -11.20
N TYR A 44 23.57 13.95 -9.95
CA TYR A 44 24.32 12.76 -9.58
C TYR A 44 23.59 12.01 -8.47
N ASP A 45 23.38 10.70 -8.63
CA ASP A 45 22.58 9.86 -7.70
C ASP A 45 23.42 8.94 -6.79
N GLY A 46 24.73 9.19 -6.72
CA GLY A 46 25.71 8.35 -6.01
C GLY A 46 26.32 7.24 -6.88
N ALA A 47 25.71 6.91 -8.02
CA ALA A 47 26.24 5.90 -8.94
C ALA A 47 26.37 6.42 -10.38
N PHE A 48 25.46 7.29 -10.83
CA PHE A 48 25.41 7.77 -12.21
C PHE A 48 25.42 9.29 -12.27
N TYR A 49 26.20 9.83 -13.20
CA TYR A 49 26.18 11.24 -13.59
C TYR A 49 25.18 11.45 -14.71
N ARG A 50 24.31 12.45 -14.58
CA ARG A 50 23.44 12.93 -15.65
C ARG A 50 23.99 14.26 -16.14
N ILE A 51 24.45 14.32 -17.38
CA ILE A 51 25.08 15.50 -17.97
C ILE A 51 24.33 15.95 -19.22
N GLU A 52 24.16 17.25 -19.38
CA GLU A 52 23.64 17.86 -20.60
C GLU A 52 24.81 18.19 -21.52
N THR A 53 24.88 17.48 -22.64
CA THR A 53 25.91 17.68 -23.67
C THR A 53 25.29 18.34 -24.90
N GLU A 54 26.12 18.71 -25.88
CA GLU A 54 25.65 19.23 -27.17
C GLU A 54 24.73 18.26 -27.94
N TYR A 55 24.82 16.96 -27.62
CA TYR A 55 24.01 15.90 -28.21
C TYR A 55 22.76 15.56 -27.37
N GLY A 56 22.53 16.28 -26.28
CA GLY A 56 21.44 16.07 -25.32
C GLY A 56 21.91 15.45 -24.01
N ILE A 57 20.94 15.01 -23.21
CA ILE A 57 21.17 14.49 -21.85
C ILE A 57 21.72 13.05 -21.93
N LEU A 58 22.90 12.84 -21.36
CA LEU A 58 23.55 11.54 -21.22
C LEU A 58 23.59 11.12 -19.75
N THR A 59 23.39 9.83 -19.49
CA THR A 59 23.56 9.21 -18.17
C THR A 59 24.75 8.28 -18.21
N VAL A 60 25.75 8.52 -17.35
CA VAL A 60 27.05 7.85 -17.36
C VAL A 60 27.29 7.19 -16.01
N ASP A 61 27.78 5.96 -16.00
CA ASP A 61 28.16 5.24 -14.78
C ASP A 61 29.41 5.86 -14.14
N GLY A 62 29.27 6.36 -12.93
CA GLY A 62 30.32 7.01 -12.14
C GLY A 62 31.43 6.08 -11.69
N SER A 63 31.23 4.76 -11.65
CA SER A 63 32.29 3.81 -11.34
C SER A 63 33.38 3.78 -12.41
N GLY A 64 32.99 4.00 -13.68
CA GLY A 64 33.87 3.96 -14.84
C GLY A 64 34.57 5.27 -15.20
N VAL A 65 34.21 6.38 -14.55
CA VAL A 65 34.70 7.73 -14.90
C VAL A 65 35.21 8.51 -13.70
N ARG A 66 36.13 9.44 -13.94
CA ARG A 66 36.56 10.49 -13.01
C ARG A 66 35.91 11.80 -13.42
N CYS A 67 35.21 12.45 -12.49
CA CYS A 67 34.63 13.77 -12.72
C CYS A 67 35.68 14.85 -12.41
N GLU A 68 35.92 15.74 -13.35
CA GLU A 68 36.70 16.97 -13.17
C GLU A 68 35.87 18.20 -13.53
N GLY A 69 35.98 19.26 -12.73
CA GLY A 69 35.28 20.53 -12.98
C GLY A 69 34.57 21.08 -11.76
N PRO A 70 34.18 22.37 -11.80
CA PRO A 70 33.51 23.08 -10.70
C PRO A 70 32.13 22.49 -10.35
N GLY A 71 31.46 21.83 -11.29
CA GLY A 71 30.18 21.16 -11.05
C GLY A 71 30.30 19.76 -10.43
N CYS A 72 31.52 19.22 -10.28
CA CYS A 72 31.66 17.86 -9.77
C CYS A 72 31.26 17.77 -8.29
N PRO A 73 30.45 16.76 -7.91
CA PRO A 73 30.15 16.50 -6.50
C PRO A 73 31.46 16.35 -5.72
N ASN A 74 31.52 16.93 -4.52
CA ASN A 74 32.71 16.85 -3.65
C ASN A 74 33.21 15.40 -3.56
N LEU A 75 34.53 15.21 -3.62
CA LEU A 75 35.24 13.92 -3.53
C LEU A 75 35.07 13.18 -2.19
N GLY A 76 34.21 13.67 -1.29
CA GLY A 76 33.75 12.92 -0.12
C GLY A 76 32.80 11.80 -0.54
N PRO A 77 32.58 10.79 0.33
CA PRO A 77 31.56 9.79 0.06
C PRO A 77 30.20 10.50 -0.09
N TYR A 78 29.50 10.20 -1.20
CA TYR A 78 28.15 10.70 -1.42
C TYR A 78 27.23 10.15 -0.32
N VAL A 79 26.67 11.05 0.50
CA VAL A 79 25.69 10.70 1.52
C VAL A 79 24.30 10.90 0.95
N ALA A 80 23.51 9.84 0.85
CA ALA A 80 22.13 9.94 0.39
C ALA A 80 21.24 10.52 1.50
N ASP A 81 20.62 11.68 1.27
CA ASP A 81 19.55 12.20 2.11
C ASP A 81 18.19 11.73 1.59
N LEU A 82 17.39 11.11 2.46
CA LEU A 82 16.05 10.62 2.16
C LEU A 82 15.07 11.07 3.23
N VAL A 83 13.90 11.54 2.83
CA VAL A 83 12.81 11.90 3.75
C VAL A 83 11.57 11.07 3.43
N ILE A 84 11.07 10.38 4.45
CA ILE A 84 9.82 9.64 4.45
C ILE A 84 8.82 10.42 5.31
N SER A 85 7.69 10.84 4.75
CA SER A 85 6.65 11.58 5.49
C SER A 85 5.28 10.96 5.32
N GLY A 86 4.39 11.15 6.29
CA GLY A 86 2.98 10.87 6.12
C GLY A 86 2.35 10.18 7.32
N ALA A 87 1.42 9.26 7.05
CA ALA A 87 0.52 8.68 8.03
C ALA A 87 1.22 8.22 9.32
N HIS A 88 0.84 8.84 10.44
CA HIS A 88 1.47 8.68 11.75
C HIS A 88 1.72 7.21 12.14
N GLU A 89 0.74 6.32 12.03
CA GLU A 89 0.90 4.89 12.42
C GLU A 89 1.94 4.16 11.56
N MET A 90 2.07 4.52 10.28
CA MET A 90 3.11 3.95 9.41
C MET A 90 4.48 4.52 9.77
N ALA A 91 4.56 5.85 9.92
CA ALA A 91 5.80 6.55 10.17
C ALA A 91 6.38 6.31 11.57
N SER A 92 5.55 6.08 12.58
CA SER A 92 5.99 5.88 13.97
C SER A 92 6.32 4.43 14.32
N VAL A 93 5.72 3.46 13.60
CA VAL A 93 5.89 2.02 13.90
C VAL A 93 6.54 1.27 12.73
N LEU A 94 5.92 1.33 11.55
CA LEU A 94 6.31 0.50 10.41
C LEU A 94 7.66 0.94 9.79
N SER A 95 7.81 2.23 9.49
CA SER A 95 8.99 2.75 8.80
C SER A 95 10.28 2.62 9.62
N PRO A 96 10.30 2.93 10.95
CA PRO A 96 11.44 2.63 11.82
C PRO A 96 11.88 1.17 11.74
N ALA A 97 10.94 0.23 11.91
CA ALA A 97 11.24 -1.20 11.85
C ALA A 97 11.81 -1.62 10.49
N LEU A 98 11.28 -1.06 9.40
CA LEU A 98 11.76 -1.32 8.04
C LEU A 98 13.17 -0.77 7.81
N VAL A 99 13.48 0.45 8.27
CA VAL A 99 14.81 1.05 8.14
C VAL A 99 15.84 0.26 8.95
N GLU A 100 15.52 -0.11 10.19
CA GLU A 100 16.39 -0.94 11.04
C GLU A 100 16.63 -2.32 10.41
N GLY A 101 15.58 -2.98 9.91
CA GLY A 101 15.69 -4.27 9.23
C GLY A 101 16.47 -4.19 7.92
N PHE A 102 16.32 -3.11 7.17
CA PHE A 102 17.10 -2.83 5.95
C PHE A 102 18.58 -2.66 6.26
N ALA A 103 18.90 -1.83 7.26
CA ALA A 103 20.28 -1.60 7.70
C ALA A 103 20.96 -2.92 8.08
N LEU A 104 20.29 -3.73 8.91
CA LEU A 104 20.78 -5.06 9.29
C LEU A 104 20.97 -5.99 8.08
N ARG A 105 20.04 -5.97 7.11
CA ARG A 105 20.11 -6.85 5.93
C ARG A 105 21.25 -6.48 4.99
N GLN A 106 21.54 -5.19 4.82
CA GLN A 106 22.60 -4.69 3.95
C GLN A 106 23.96 -4.56 4.66
N GLY A 107 24.03 -4.81 5.96
CA GLY A 107 25.29 -4.73 6.72
C GLY A 107 25.68 -3.31 7.14
N TYR A 108 24.72 -2.38 7.16
CA TYR A 108 24.95 -1.02 7.66
C TYR A 108 24.99 -1.01 9.20
N ALA A 109 25.96 -0.29 9.75
CA ALA A 109 25.84 0.23 11.11
C ALA A 109 24.85 1.41 11.11
N LEU A 110 24.22 1.66 12.25
CA LEU A 110 23.00 2.46 12.36
C LEU A 110 23.07 3.30 13.63
N THR A 111 22.82 4.61 13.52
CA THR A 111 22.48 5.46 14.66
C THR A 111 21.08 6.02 14.49
N ARG A 112 20.41 6.27 15.62
CA ARG A 112 19.07 6.87 15.68
C ARG A 112 19.15 8.16 16.49
N GLU A 113 18.57 9.21 15.95
CA GLU A 113 18.38 10.50 16.58
C GLU A 113 16.88 10.84 16.61
N GLU A 114 16.38 11.29 17.76
CA GLU A 114 15.03 11.85 17.86
C GLU A 114 15.07 13.34 17.53
N LEU A 115 14.25 13.76 16.58
CA LEU A 115 14.13 15.14 16.14
C LEU A 115 12.86 15.78 16.73
N PRO A 116 12.73 17.12 16.69
CA PRO A 116 11.48 17.80 17.01
C PRO A 116 10.30 17.29 16.18
N GLU A 117 9.07 17.60 16.64
CA GLU A 117 7.83 17.37 15.88
C GLU A 117 7.60 15.91 15.45
N THR A 118 7.98 14.95 16.30
CA THR A 118 7.81 13.50 16.07
C THR A 118 8.60 12.95 14.86
N ALA A 119 9.64 13.67 14.44
CA ALA A 119 10.55 13.17 13.43
C ALA A 119 11.66 12.30 14.04
N LEU A 120 12.11 11.31 13.27
CA LEU A 120 13.26 10.47 13.59
C LEU A 120 14.29 10.61 12.47
N ARG A 121 15.58 10.59 12.80
CA ARG A 121 16.65 10.46 11.82
C ARG A 121 17.45 9.20 12.08
N TYR A 122 17.64 8.43 11.02
CA TYR A 122 18.56 7.31 10.99
C TYR A 122 19.77 7.66 10.13
N THR A 123 20.96 7.47 10.67
CA THR A 123 22.20 7.60 9.89
C THR A 123 22.80 6.22 9.71
N LEU A 124 23.01 5.83 8.45
CA LEU A 124 23.56 4.55 8.05
C LEU A 124 25.05 4.71 7.73
N TYR A 125 25.87 3.79 8.22
CA TYR A 125 27.30 3.76 8.03
C TYR A 125 27.72 2.45 7.38
N GLU A 126 28.58 2.52 6.36
CA GLU A 126 29.19 1.35 5.73
C GLU A 126 29.99 0.56 6.78
N GLY A 127 29.70 -0.74 6.92
CA GLY A 127 30.21 -1.58 8.01
C GLY A 127 31.74 -1.68 8.07
N ASP A 128 32.42 -1.63 6.91
CA ASP A 128 33.88 -1.81 6.83
C ASP A 128 34.67 -0.51 6.96
N THR A 129 34.07 0.64 6.59
CA THR A 129 34.78 1.93 6.48
C THR A 129 34.30 2.97 7.47
N ASN A 130 33.17 2.71 8.15
CA ASN A 130 32.48 3.65 9.03
C ASN A 130 32.17 5.01 8.36
N GLN A 131 32.07 5.01 7.03
CA GLN A 131 31.65 6.18 6.24
C GLN A 131 30.14 6.27 6.22
N GLU A 132 29.61 7.49 6.32
CA GLU A 132 28.18 7.75 6.22
C GLU A 132 27.70 7.43 4.79
N ALA A 133 26.75 6.50 4.68
CA ALA A 133 26.16 6.08 3.41
C ALA A 133 24.85 6.83 3.13
N ALA A 134 24.02 7.02 4.17
CA ALA A 134 22.73 7.66 4.04
C ALA A 134 22.21 8.24 5.35
N ARG A 135 21.36 9.27 5.23
CA ARG A 135 20.50 9.79 6.29
C ARG A 135 19.05 9.64 5.87
N ILE A 136 18.28 8.93 6.67
CA ILE A 136 16.85 8.70 6.45
C ILE A 136 16.08 9.41 7.55
N ALA A 137 15.40 10.50 7.20
CA ALA A 137 14.48 11.20 8.08
C ALA A 137 13.07 10.60 7.92
N ILE A 138 12.37 10.35 9.03
CA ILE A 138 10.99 9.87 9.06
C ILE A 138 10.15 10.90 9.81
N ARG A 139 9.13 11.47 9.16
CA ARG A 139 8.21 12.46 9.76
C ARG A 139 6.85 11.80 9.99
N ALA A 140 6.42 11.70 11.25
CA ALA A 140 5.15 11.07 11.61
C ALA A 140 3.99 12.07 11.65
N THR A 141 3.45 12.38 10.48
CA THR A 141 2.42 13.41 10.25
C THR A 141 1.04 12.79 9.92
N SER A 142 0.41 13.23 8.84
CA SER A 142 -0.85 12.70 8.32
C SER A 142 -0.69 12.35 6.84
N SER A 143 -1.64 11.60 6.25
CA SER A 143 -1.61 11.36 4.80
C SER A 143 -1.66 12.67 4.01
N ASP A 144 -2.49 13.63 4.44
CA ASP A 144 -2.64 14.95 3.81
C ASP A 144 -1.33 15.73 3.86
N GLU A 145 -0.67 15.76 5.03
CA GLU A 145 0.62 16.44 5.21
C GLU A 145 1.73 15.75 4.42
N GLY A 146 1.77 14.41 4.39
CA GLY A 146 2.77 13.69 3.60
C GLY A 146 2.69 14.02 2.10
N PHE A 147 1.48 14.17 1.55
CA PHE A 147 1.33 14.65 0.17
C PHE A 147 1.73 16.11 0.02
N ALA A 148 1.45 16.98 1.01
CA ALA A 148 1.91 18.36 1.00
C ALA A 148 3.45 18.45 1.00
N ASP A 149 4.13 17.66 1.84
CA ASP A 149 5.60 17.56 1.87
C ASP A 149 6.16 17.11 0.52
N LEU A 150 5.53 16.13 -0.13
CA LEU A 150 5.96 15.69 -1.46
C LEU A 150 5.81 16.80 -2.51
N LEU A 151 4.68 17.51 -2.49
CA LEU A 151 4.41 18.66 -3.37
C LEU A 151 5.39 19.82 -3.14
N GLY A 152 5.82 20.01 -1.89
CA GLY A 152 6.85 20.98 -1.50
C GLY A 152 8.29 20.52 -1.77
N HIS A 153 8.49 19.32 -2.34
CA HIS A 153 9.81 18.67 -2.48
C HIS A 153 10.56 18.46 -1.15
N GLU A 154 9.82 18.39 -0.03
CA GLU A 154 10.36 18.13 1.31
C GLU A 154 10.38 16.64 1.67
N ALA A 155 9.67 15.80 0.91
CA ALA A 155 9.68 14.35 1.05
C ALA A 155 10.11 13.64 -0.25
N ASP A 156 10.83 12.53 -0.10
CA ASP A 156 11.16 11.57 -1.17
C ASP A 156 10.14 10.44 -1.27
N MET A 157 9.44 10.15 -0.17
CA MET A 157 8.49 9.05 -0.05
C MET A 157 7.31 9.46 0.84
N VAL A 158 6.10 9.12 0.41
CA VAL A 158 4.88 9.40 1.20
C VAL A 158 4.23 8.11 1.68
N LEU A 159 3.90 8.06 2.97
CA LEU A 159 3.12 6.99 3.58
C LEU A 159 1.67 7.44 3.72
N SER A 160 0.73 6.65 3.20
CA SER A 160 -0.70 7.02 3.22
C SER A 160 -1.62 5.87 3.60
N GLN A 161 -2.70 6.17 4.34
CA GLN A 161 -3.78 5.24 4.68
C GLN A 161 -4.99 5.35 3.73
N ARG A 162 -4.84 6.14 2.67
CA ARG A 162 -5.82 6.36 1.61
C ARG A 162 -5.11 6.54 0.28
N GLU A 163 -5.85 6.35 -0.79
CA GLU A 163 -5.36 6.71 -2.12
C GLU A 163 -5.15 8.24 -2.22
N VAL A 164 -4.27 8.63 -3.14
CA VAL A 164 -4.10 10.03 -3.54
C VAL A 164 -5.44 10.59 -4.03
N THR A 165 -5.81 11.78 -3.56
CA THR A 165 -7.04 12.42 -4.04
C THR A 165 -6.86 12.97 -5.45
N SER A 166 -7.98 13.18 -6.17
CA SER A 166 -7.94 13.82 -7.48
C SER A 166 -7.24 15.19 -7.46
N ARG A 167 -7.40 15.96 -6.37
CA ARG A 167 -6.76 17.27 -6.20
C ARG A 167 -5.25 17.13 -6.03
N GLU A 168 -4.80 16.26 -5.14
CA GLU A 168 -3.37 16.00 -4.93
C GLU A 168 -2.70 15.46 -6.18
N ARG A 169 -3.37 14.57 -6.93
CA ARG A 169 -2.86 14.05 -8.21
C ARG A 169 -2.63 15.15 -9.24
N VAL A 170 -3.59 16.08 -9.39
CA VAL A 170 -3.47 17.21 -10.31
C VAL A 170 -2.32 18.12 -9.89
N MET A 171 -2.25 18.47 -8.60
CA MET A 171 -1.15 19.32 -8.08
C MET A 171 0.22 18.64 -8.25
N ALA A 172 0.32 17.33 -8.06
CA ALA A 172 1.57 16.59 -8.24
C ALA A 172 2.03 16.58 -9.70
N TYR A 173 1.09 16.39 -10.63
CA TYR A 173 1.38 16.47 -12.06
C TYR A 173 1.86 17.88 -12.45
N GLU A 174 1.18 18.93 -11.96
CA GLU A 174 1.57 20.33 -12.20
C GLU A 174 2.92 20.70 -11.57
N ALA A 175 3.28 20.09 -10.44
CA ALA A 175 4.57 20.21 -9.78
C ALA A 175 5.69 19.38 -10.45
N GLY A 176 5.42 18.69 -11.56
CA GLY A 176 6.41 17.86 -12.25
C GLY A 176 6.79 16.57 -11.51
N LEU A 177 5.92 16.12 -10.60
CA LEU A 177 6.13 14.88 -9.82
C LEU A 177 5.52 13.66 -10.50
N GLY A 178 4.90 13.83 -11.67
CA GLY A 178 4.28 12.76 -12.45
C GLY A 178 2.85 12.41 -12.03
N ASP A 179 2.35 11.30 -12.57
CA ASP A 179 1.05 10.76 -12.19
C ASP A 179 1.20 9.80 -10.99
N LEU A 180 0.83 10.29 -9.81
CA LEU A 180 0.88 9.53 -8.57
C LEU A 180 -0.02 8.28 -8.56
N THR A 181 -0.88 8.07 -9.56
CA THR A 181 -1.65 6.82 -9.74
C THR A 181 -0.93 5.77 -10.59
N SER A 182 0.24 6.13 -11.13
CA SER A 182 1.03 5.24 -11.96
C SER A 182 1.63 4.10 -11.13
N ARG A 183 1.78 2.93 -11.75
CA ARG A 183 2.27 1.70 -11.08
C ARG A 183 3.69 1.82 -10.51
N ARG A 184 4.47 2.77 -10.98
CA ARG A 184 5.85 3.00 -10.51
C ARG A 184 5.87 3.87 -9.25
N GLN A 185 4.87 4.74 -9.12
CA GLN A 185 4.77 5.77 -8.11
C GLN A 185 3.83 5.38 -6.98
N GLU A 186 2.78 4.62 -7.24
CA GLU A 186 1.89 4.07 -6.22
C GLU A 186 2.23 2.62 -5.91
N ARG A 187 2.45 2.32 -4.64
CA ARG A 187 2.70 0.94 -4.17
C ARG A 187 1.88 0.68 -2.93
N VAL A 188 1.37 -0.52 -2.77
CA VAL A 188 0.88 -0.97 -1.47
C VAL A 188 2.08 -1.51 -0.70
N LEU A 189 2.35 -0.93 0.47
CA LEU A 189 3.46 -1.31 1.35
C LEU A 189 3.07 -2.43 2.29
N ALA A 190 1.89 -2.31 2.89
CA ALA A 190 1.35 -3.25 3.85
C ALA A 190 -0.18 -3.18 3.83
N LEU A 191 -0.81 -4.12 4.54
CA LEU A 191 -2.24 -4.13 4.78
C LEU A 191 -2.49 -4.01 6.29
N ASN A 192 -3.61 -3.40 6.65
CA ASN A 192 -4.19 -3.50 7.98
C ASN A 192 -5.66 -3.91 7.87
N ALA A 193 -6.29 -4.31 8.95
CA ALA A 193 -7.73 -4.48 9.02
C ALA A 193 -8.27 -3.99 10.36
N LEU A 194 -9.40 -3.30 10.31
CA LEU A 194 -10.11 -2.86 11.51
C LEU A 194 -11.17 -3.88 11.87
N VAL A 195 -11.12 -4.40 13.09
CA VAL A 195 -12.05 -5.41 13.58
C VAL A 195 -12.89 -4.84 14.70
N PRO A 196 -14.22 -5.05 14.71
CA PRO A 196 -15.02 -4.80 15.89
C PRO A 196 -14.67 -5.84 16.94
N ILE A 197 -14.46 -5.39 18.17
CA ILE A 197 -14.15 -6.22 19.32
C ILE A 197 -15.17 -6.02 20.42
N VAL A 198 -15.47 -7.09 21.13
CA VAL A 198 -16.32 -7.11 22.33
C VAL A 198 -15.60 -7.84 23.46
N SER A 199 -16.08 -7.65 24.69
CA SER A 199 -15.57 -8.41 25.82
C SER A 199 -15.74 -9.93 25.61
N PRO A 200 -14.87 -10.78 26.20
CA PRO A 200 -14.98 -12.24 26.08
C PRO A 200 -16.34 -12.83 26.44
N GLY A 201 -16.99 -12.26 27.46
CA GLY A 201 -18.28 -12.74 27.96
C GLY A 201 -19.49 -12.29 27.13
N ASN A 202 -19.34 -11.32 26.23
CA ASN A 202 -20.47 -10.85 25.43
C ASN A 202 -20.94 -11.97 24.49
N PRO A 203 -22.24 -12.28 24.33
CA PRO A 203 -22.68 -13.38 23.47
C PRO A 203 -22.73 -13.03 21.98
N VAL A 204 -22.69 -11.74 21.61
CA VAL A 204 -22.79 -11.31 20.22
C VAL A 204 -21.47 -11.59 19.49
N ARG A 205 -21.53 -12.47 18.49
CA ARG A 205 -20.37 -12.90 17.69
C ARG A 205 -20.42 -12.46 16.23
N ARG A 206 -21.54 -11.88 15.80
CA ARG A 206 -21.76 -11.44 14.42
C ARG A 206 -22.51 -10.13 14.38
N LEU A 207 -22.06 -9.20 13.55
CA LEU A 207 -22.75 -7.95 13.25
C LEU A 207 -22.71 -7.66 11.75
N SER A 208 -23.82 -7.18 11.21
CA SER A 208 -23.79 -6.62 9.86
C SER A 208 -23.09 -5.26 9.85
N MET A 209 -22.53 -4.88 8.70
CA MET A 209 -21.95 -3.55 8.49
C MET A 209 -22.93 -2.41 8.80
N ALA A 210 -24.23 -2.62 8.50
CA ALA A 210 -25.27 -1.65 8.78
C ALA A 210 -25.55 -1.53 10.29
N GLN A 211 -25.56 -2.64 11.03
CA GLN A 211 -25.70 -2.63 12.49
C GLN A 211 -24.50 -1.96 13.15
N LEU A 212 -23.28 -2.27 12.72
CA LEU A 212 -22.07 -1.63 13.23
C LEU A 212 -22.12 -0.11 13.04
N ALA A 213 -22.49 0.35 11.83
CA ALA A 213 -22.67 1.77 11.57
C ALA A 213 -23.77 2.40 12.44
N ALA A 214 -24.90 1.72 12.62
CA ALA A 214 -26.01 2.19 13.44
C ALA A 214 -25.66 2.30 14.92
N ILE A 215 -24.82 1.39 15.46
CA ILE A 215 -24.30 1.45 16.82
C ILE A 215 -23.45 2.72 17.01
N TYR A 216 -22.45 2.94 16.14
CA TYR A 216 -21.57 4.10 16.24
C TYR A 216 -22.25 5.43 15.85
N ALA A 217 -23.37 5.38 15.14
CA ALA A 217 -24.27 6.52 14.91
C ALA A 217 -25.28 6.75 16.05
N GLY A 218 -25.33 5.86 17.06
CA GLY A 218 -26.25 5.95 18.19
C GLY A 218 -27.71 5.61 17.88
N LYS A 219 -27.98 5.05 16.70
CA LYS A 219 -29.31 4.59 16.26
C LYS A 219 -29.70 3.26 16.91
N ILE A 220 -28.71 2.39 17.11
CA ILE A 220 -28.82 1.17 17.93
C ILE A 220 -28.05 1.46 19.22
N ASN A 221 -28.69 1.26 20.36
CA ASN A 221 -28.08 1.57 21.66
C ASN A 221 -28.27 0.46 22.71
N ASN A 222 -28.93 -0.63 22.34
CA ASN A 222 -29.13 -1.78 23.21
C ASN A 222 -28.80 -3.10 22.48
N TRP A 223 -28.09 -4.00 23.17
CA TRP A 223 -27.65 -5.27 22.63
C TRP A 223 -28.80 -6.18 22.17
N LYS A 224 -30.01 -6.06 22.75
CA LYS A 224 -31.19 -6.83 22.32
C LYS A 224 -31.59 -6.58 20.87
N GLU A 225 -31.28 -5.39 20.33
CA GLU A 225 -31.58 -5.02 18.94
C GLU A 225 -30.71 -5.78 17.93
N VAL A 226 -29.63 -6.41 18.39
CA VAL A 226 -28.68 -7.19 17.58
C VAL A 226 -28.50 -8.62 18.09
N GLY A 227 -29.45 -9.10 18.90
CA GLY A 227 -29.48 -10.50 19.37
C GLY A 227 -28.68 -10.78 20.64
N GLY A 228 -28.26 -9.75 21.38
CA GLY A 228 -27.66 -9.88 22.71
C GLY A 228 -28.66 -9.70 23.85
N GLU A 229 -28.13 -9.47 25.05
CA GLU A 229 -28.92 -9.22 26.26
C GLU A 229 -29.61 -7.85 26.25
N ASP A 230 -30.65 -7.65 27.09
CA ASP A 230 -31.26 -6.33 27.28
C ASP A 230 -30.35 -5.41 28.12
N ALA A 231 -29.30 -4.92 27.48
CA ALA A 231 -28.26 -4.11 28.10
C ALA A 231 -27.81 -2.97 27.15
N PRO A 232 -27.48 -1.79 27.70
CA PRO A 232 -27.01 -0.66 26.91
C PRO A 232 -25.65 -0.95 26.26
N ILE A 233 -25.41 -0.43 25.06
CA ILE A 233 -24.13 -0.53 24.35
C ILE A 233 -23.25 0.67 24.68
N THR A 234 -21.98 0.42 25.05
CA THR A 234 -20.95 1.46 25.18
C THR A 234 -19.96 1.39 24.01
N PRO A 235 -20.04 2.28 23.00
CA PRO A 235 -19.08 2.30 21.91
C PRO A 235 -17.80 3.06 22.30
N TYR A 236 -16.66 2.40 22.18
CA TYR A 236 -15.32 2.95 22.40
C TYR A 236 -14.57 3.13 21.07
N LEU A 237 -13.83 4.23 20.95
CA LEU A 237 -12.86 4.48 19.87
C LEU A 237 -11.65 5.24 20.40
N ARG A 238 -10.51 5.15 19.70
CA ARG A 238 -9.43 6.13 19.87
C ARG A 238 -9.91 7.50 19.38
N ALA A 239 -9.27 8.57 19.86
CA ALA A 239 -9.57 9.96 19.49
C ALA A 239 -9.89 10.14 18.00
N ARG A 240 -10.93 10.93 17.71
CA ARG A 240 -11.58 10.99 16.37
C ARG A 240 -10.62 11.25 15.20
N GLY A 241 -9.56 12.03 15.41
CA GLY A 241 -8.55 12.36 14.41
C GLY A 241 -7.28 11.51 14.46
N ALA A 242 -7.21 10.52 15.35
CA ALA A 242 -5.99 9.74 15.59
C ALA A 242 -6.09 8.31 15.05
N GLY A 243 -4.93 7.73 14.76
CA GLY A 243 -4.81 6.34 14.31
C GLY A 243 -5.69 6.05 13.10
N PHE A 244 -6.42 4.93 13.14
CA PHE A 244 -7.32 4.52 12.07
C PHE A 244 -8.77 4.97 12.28
N THR A 245 -9.08 5.79 13.29
CA THR A 245 -10.44 6.28 13.54
C THR A 245 -11.03 7.04 12.33
N PRO A 246 -10.28 7.91 11.62
CA PRO A 246 -10.79 8.54 10.40
C PRO A 246 -11.13 7.53 9.30
N VAL A 247 -10.34 6.46 9.18
CA VAL A 247 -10.60 5.38 8.21
C VAL A 247 -11.87 4.62 8.58
N PHE A 248 -12.04 4.26 9.84
CA PHE A 248 -13.27 3.62 10.34
C PHE A 248 -14.51 4.49 10.08
N ALA A 249 -14.45 5.77 10.47
CA ALA A 249 -15.56 6.70 10.29
C ALA A 249 -15.97 6.80 8.81
N ARG A 250 -15.00 6.93 7.91
CA ARG A 250 -15.25 6.98 6.46
C ARG A 250 -15.89 5.70 5.93
N LYS A 251 -15.29 4.54 6.25
CA LYS A 251 -15.68 3.23 5.68
C LYS A 251 -16.99 2.68 6.26
N VAL A 252 -17.33 3.03 7.50
CA VAL A 252 -18.47 2.44 8.21
C VAL A 252 -19.60 3.44 8.39
N ILE A 253 -19.29 4.61 8.97
CA ILE A 253 -20.31 5.57 9.41
C ILE A 253 -20.75 6.46 8.24
N SER A 254 -19.80 7.14 7.59
CA SER A 254 -20.06 8.07 6.48
C SER A 254 -20.53 7.34 5.22
N ALA A 255 -20.06 6.12 4.97
CA ALA A 255 -20.54 5.27 3.88
C ALA A 255 -22.06 4.98 3.96
N GLN A 256 -22.66 5.11 5.15
CA GLN A 256 -24.10 4.96 5.39
C GLN A 256 -24.81 6.32 5.53
N GLY A 257 -24.18 7.42 5.09
CA GLY A 257 -24.73 8.78 5.21
C GLY A 257 -24.98 9.22 6.65
N SER A 258 -24.29 8.61 7.62
CA SER A 258 -24.46 8.90 9.05
C SER A 258 -23.25 9.66 9.60
N GLN A 259 -23.40 10.22 10.80
CA GLN A 259 -22.33 10.87 11.55
C GLN A 259 -22.07 10.12 12.86
N MET A 260 -20.85 10.26 13.38
CA MET A 260 -20.44 9.60 14.62
C MET A 260 -21.15 10.22 15.83
N SER A 261 -21.82 9.38 16.63
CA SER A 261 -22.56 9.81 17.82
C SER A 261 -21.66 10.46 18.88
N GLU A 262 -22.21 11.40 19.63
CA GLU A 262 -21.56 11.96 20.84
C GLU A 262 -21.45 10.93 21.97
N ARG A 263 -22.22 9.83 21.91
CA ARG A 263 -22.17 8.73 22.88
C ARG A 263 -20.89 7.87 22.76
N VAL A 264 -20.13 8.03 21.68
CA VAL A 264 -18.87 7.30 21.48
C VAL A 264 -17.82 7.81 22.45
N VAL A 265 -17.37 6.92 23.33
CA VAL A 265 -16.32 7.21 24.30
C VAL A 265 -14.97 7.26 23.58
N SER A 266 -14.40 8.45 23.54
CA SER A 266 -13.11 8.74 22.90
C SER A 266 -11.96 8.52 23.88
N LEU A 267 -11.03 7.64 23.53
CA LEU A 267 -9.88 7.27 24.36
C LEU A 267 -8.55 7.71 23.72
N GLY A 268 -7.51 7.87 24.53
CA GLY A 268 -6.23 8.43 24.08
C GLY A 268 -5.36 7.51 23.23
N SER A 269 -5.52 6.19 23.35
CA SER A 269 -4.69 5.20 22.65
C SER A 269 -5.47 3.94 22.29
N ASP A 270 -4.95 3.17 21.32
CA ASP A 270 -5.55 1.89 20.95
C ASP A 270 -5.54 0.90 22.11
N ARG A 271 -4.46 0.90 22.92
CA ARG A 271 -4.40 0.09 24.14
C ARG A 271 -5.52 0.42 25.12
N ALA A 272 -5.84 1.71 25.29
CA ALA A 272 -6.94 2.13 26.15
C ALA A 272 -8.30 1.61 25.65
N VAL A 273 -8.51 1.54 24.33
CA VAL A 273 -9.72 0.92 23.74
C VAL A 273 -9.78 -0.56 24.07
N LEU A 274 -8.68 -1.30 23.86
CA LEU A 274 -8.61 -2.73 24.19
C LEU A 274 -8.93 -3.00 25.67
N ASP A 275 -8.34 -2.20 26.57
CA ASP A 275 -8.53 -2.33 28.03
C ASP A 275 -9.92 -1.90 28.50
N ALA A 276 -10.56 -0.95 27.82
CA ALA A 276 -11.93 -0.54 28.11
C ALA A 276 -12.92 -1.65 27.73
N VAL A 277 -12.80 -2.19 26.51
CA VAL A 277 -13.68 -3.27 26.02
C VAL A 277 -13.51 -4.54 26.86
N ALA A 278 -12.29 -4.89 27.26
CA ALA A 278 -12.04 -6.08 28.07
C ALA A 278 -12.70 -6.03 29.45
N ARG A 279 -12.93 -4.82 30.00
CA ARG A 279 -13.51 -4.60 31.33
C ARG A 279 -15.00 -4.25 31.31
N ASP A 280 -15.56 -3.92 30.16
CA ASP A 280 -16.98 -3.62 29.98
C ASP A 280 -17.67 -4.79 29.26
N PRO A 281 -18.46 -5.64 29.95
CA PRO A 281 -19.24 -6.71 29.34
C PRO A 281 -20.10 -6.26 28.16
N PHE A 282 -20.56 -5.01 28.20
CA PHE A 282 -21.45 -4.42 27.19
C PHE A 282 -20.74 -3.41 26.28
N GLY A 283 -19.42 -3.34 26.36
CA GLY A 283 -18.58 -2.49 25.54
C GLY A 283 -18.34 -3.07 24.14
N ILE A 284 -18.25 -2.19 23.15
CA ILE A 284 -17.78 -2.51 21.80
C ILE A 284 -16.68 -1.52 21.40
N GLY A 285 -15.60 -2.00 20.81
CA GLY A 285 -14.51 -1.17 20.31
C GLY A 285 -14.11 -1.54 18.89
N ILE A 286 -13.27 -0.71 18.28
CA ILE A 286 -12.59 -1.03 17.02
C ILE A 286 -11.10 -1.14 17.30
N ALA A 287 -10.49 -2.22 16.85
CA ALA A 287 -9.07 -2.49 17.01
C ALA A 287 -8.42 -2.88 15.68
N ALA A 288 -7.08 -2.87 15.63
CA ALA A 288 -6.34 -3.50 14.55
C ALA A 288 -6.41 -5.03 14.70
N PHE A 289 -6.61 -5.75 13.59
CA PHE A 289 -6.73 -7.20 13.55
C PHE A 289 -5.54 -7.94 14.21
N THR A 290 -4.34 -7.41 14.06
CA THR A 290 -3.09 -8.01 14.53
C THR A 290 -2.93 -7.98 16.06
N ASN A 291 -3.73 -7.17 16.76
CA ASN A 291 -3.66 -7.05 18.21
C ASN A 291 -5.05 -6.77 18.83
N PRO A 292 -5.94 -7.79 18.90
CA PRO A 292 -7.23 -7.64 19.58
C PRO A 292 -7.11 -7.70 21.11
N GLY A 293 -5.92 -7.97 21.65
CA GLY A 293 -5.72 -8.22 23.08
C GLY A 293 -6.43 -9.49 23.53
N SER A 294 -7.08 -9.43 24.69
CA SER A 294 -7.91 -10.53 25.20
C SER A 294 -9.37 -10.46 24.73
N ASN A 295 -9.70 -9.57 23.80
CA ASN A 295 -11.08 -9.35 23.36
C ASN A 295 -11.47 -10.30 22.22
N GLU A 296 -12.78 -10.51 22.05
CA GLU A 296 -13.33 -11.33 21.00
C GLU A 296 -13.59 -10.49 19.75
N ILE A 297 -13.16 -10.97 18.59
CA ILE A 297 -13.43 -10.33 17.30
C ILE A 297 -14.84 -10.71 16.86
N VAL A 298 -15.64 -9.69 16.50
CA VAL A 298 -16.98 -9.87 15.97
C VAL A 298 -16.91 -10.08 14.46
N GLN A 299 -17.47 -11.19 13.97
CA GLN A 299 -17.59 -11.49 12.55
C GLN A 299 -18.48 -10.44 11.87
N LEU A 300 -18.05 -9.96 10.70
CA LEU A 300 -18.85 -9.02 9.91
C LEU A 300 -19.71 -9.78 8.91
N SER A 301 -20.97 -9.40 8.76
CA SER A 301 -21.88 -10.02 7.80
C SER A 301 -22.54 -9.05 6.82
N GLY A 302 -22.95 -9.60 5.67
CA GLY A 302 -23.90 -8.98 4.75
C GLY A 302 -25.35 -9.31 5.13
N ARG A 303 -26.31 -8.72 4.40
CA ARG A 303 -27.76 -8.90 4.62
C ARG A 303 -28.27 -10.29 4.23
N CYS A 304 -27.67 -10.93 3.23
CA CYS A 304 -27.93 -12.32 2.84
C CYS A 304 -27.36 -13.36 3.83
N GLY A 305 -26.78 -12.93 4.96
CA GLY A 305 -26.30 -13.82 6.02
C GLY A 305 -24.86 -14.30 5.88
N PHE A 306 -24.17 -14.00 4.77
CA PHE A 306 -22.76 -14.33 4.62
C PHE A 306 -21.90 -13.56 5.61
N GLY A 307 -21.24 -14.31 6.47
CA GLY A 307 -20.21 -13.83 7.37
C GLY A 307 -18.84 -13.90 6.72
N VAL A 308 -18.01 -12.90 7.01
CA VAL A 308 -16.60 -12.91 6.65
C VAL A 308 -15.79 -12.74 7.93
N ASP A 309 -15.01 -13.75 8.27
CA ASP A 309 -14.08 -13.67 9.38
C ASP A 309 -12.86 -12.83 9.00
N ALA A 310 -12.40 -12.05 9.97
CA ALA A 310 -11.09 -11.42 9.87
C ALA A 310 -10.03 -12.52 10.05
N SER A 311 -9.23 -12.73 9.01
CA SER A 311 -8.09 -13.63 9.04
C SER A 311 -6.97 -13.05 8.19
N GLU A 312 -5.73 -13.46 8.44
CA GLU A 312 -4.60 -13.00 7.64
C GLU A 312 -4.82 -13.25 6.14
N LEU A 313 -5.39 -14.41 5.78
CA LEU A 313 -5.71 -14.75 4.39
C LEU A 313 -6.81 -13.86 3.80
N ALA A 314 -7.91 -13.63 4.53
CA ALA A 314 -8.98 -12.75 4.08
C ALA A 314 -8.51 -11.29 3.93
N ILE A 315 -7.55 -10.86 4.77
CA ILE A 315 -6.98 -9.53 4.68
C ILE A 315 -6.01 -9.43 3.50
N LYS A 316 -5.11 -10.39 3.33
CA LYS A 316 -4.19 -10.49 2.17
C LYS A 316 -4.91 -10.52 0.83
N ALA A 317 -6.06 -11.20 0.78
CA ALA A 317 -6.92 -11.25 -0.39
C ALA A 317 -7.86 -10.04 -0.53
N GLU A 318 -7.85 -9.13 0.45
CA GLU A 318 -8.77 -8.00 0.54
C GLU A 318 -10.25 -8.42 0.44
N ASP A 319 -10.54 -9.61 0.97
CA ASP A 319 -11.87 -10.20 1.05
C ASP A 319 -12.63 -9.72 2.31
N TYR A 320 -11.92 -9.17 3.31
CA TYR A 320 -12.53 -8.62 4.52
C TYR A 320 -12.96 -7.13 4.35
N PRO A 321 -14.19 -6.73 4.75
CA PRO A 321 -14.74 -5.39 4.46
C PRO A 321 -13.93 -4.19 4.97
N LEU A 322 -13.25 -4.37 6.09
CA LEU A 322 -12.50 -3.30 6.75
C LEU A 322 -10.99 -3.42 6.55
N THR A 323 -10.54 -4.23 5.58
CA THR A 323 -9.16 -4.22 5.10
C THR A 323 -8.81 -2.84 4.58
N THR A 324 -7.66 -2.32 5.00
CA THR A 324 -7.17 -0.97 4.68
C THR A 324 -5.76 -1.10 4.12
N PRO A 325 -5.59 -0.94 2.80
CA PRO A 325 -4.28 -0.88 2.20
C PRO A 325 -3.51 0.35 2.70
N MET A 326 -2.20 0.17 2.84
CA MET A 326 -1.28 1.21 3.27
C MET A 326 -0.32 1.48 2.12
N TYR A 327 -0.30 2.71 1.64
CA TYR A 327 0.34 3.08 0.40
C TYR A 327 1.69 3.76 0.64
N LEU A 328 2.61 3.52 -0.28
CA LEU A 328 3.87 4.22 -0.45
C LEU A 328 3.84 4.93 -1.80
N TYR A 329 3.87 6.27 -1.78
CA TYR A 329 3.97 7.08 -2.98
C TYR A 329 5.40 7.58 -3.22
N LEU A 330 5.79 7.62 -4.49
CA LEU A 330 7.12 8.05 -4.95
C LEU A 330 6.99 9.13 -6.03
N PRO A 331 7.91 10.12 -6.08
CA PRO A 331 7.96 11.09 -7.17
C PRO A 331 8.44 10.45 -8.47
N GLU A 332 8.16 11.08 -9.62
CA GLU A 332 8.68 10.69 -10.94
C GLU A 332 10.15 11.12 -11.11
N ARG A 333 11.01 10.70 -10.18
CA ARG A 333 12.46 10.85 -10.27
C ARG A 333 13.18 9.63 -9.73
N ARG A 334 14.44 9.48 -10.13
CA ARG A 334 15.30 8.42 -9.65
C ARG A 334 15.77 8.75 -8.23
N LEU A 335 15.53 7.84 -7.29
CA LEU A 335 16.11 7.93 -5.95
C LEU A 335 17.60 7.54 -5.95
N PRO A 336 18.37 8.05 -4.98
CA PRO A 336 19.72 7.56 -4.69
C PRO A 336 19.78 6.03 -4.59
N GLN A 337 20.98 5.46 -4.80
CA GLN A 337 21.17 4.00 -4.77
C GLN A 337 20.57 3.35 -3.50
N VAL A 338 20.91 3.85 -2.31
CA VAL A 338 20.37 3.34 -1.04
C VAL A 338 18.84 3.38 -1.00
N GLY A 339 18.22 4.42 -1.55
CA GLY A 339 16.76 4.51 -1.67
C GLY A 339 16.17 3.44 -2.59
N ARG A 340 16.81 3.15 -3.73
CA ARG A 340 16.39 2.08 -4.63
C ARG A 340 16.55 0.69 -4.01
N GLU A 341 17.64 0.48 -3.28
CA GLU A 341 17.87 -0.76 -2.53
C GLU A 341 16.86 -0.94 -1.40
N PHE A 342 16.54 0.13 -0.67
CA PHE A 342 15.49 0.12 0.33
C PHE A 342 14.15 -0.29 -0.30
N LEU A 343 13.76 0.34 -1.41
CA LEU A 343 12.53 -0.03 -2.15
C LEU A 343 12.51 -1.49 -2.63
N SER A 344 13.67 -2.06 -2.97
CA SER A 344 13.80 -3.48 -3.31
C SER A 344 13.62 -4.36 -2.06
N TYR A 345 14.27 -4.00 -0.96
CA TYR A 345 14.15 -4.67 0.33
C TYR A 345 12.71 -4.74 0.84
N LEU A 346 11.93 -3.66 0.70
CA LEU A 346 10.51 -3.63 1.10
C LEU A 346 9.68 -4.78 0.48
N ARG A 347 10.07 -5.25 -0.70
CA ARG A 347 9.39 -6.35 -1.44
C ARG A 347 10.00 -7.73 -1.19
N SER A 348 11.14 -7.80 -0.51
CA SER A 348 11.83 -9.05 -0.19
C SER A 348 11.14 -9.81 0.94
N ASP A 349 11.34 -11.13 1.01
CA ASP A 349 10.80 -11.96 2.10
C ASP A 349 11.22 -11.45 3.50
N ALA A 350 12.43 -10.88 3.61
CA ALA A 350 12.92 -10.27 4.85
C ALA A 350 12.12 -9.02 5.22
N GLY A 351 11.86 -8.12 4.26
CA GLY A 351 11.00 -6.95 4.46
C GLY A 351 9.57 -7.34 4.83
N GLN A 352 9.01 -8.34 4.16
CA GLN A 352 7.67 -8.87 4.46
C GLN A 352 7.57 -9.45 5.89
N LEU A 353 8.61 -10.13 6.38
CA LEU A 353 8.68 -10.59 7.77
C LEU A 353 8.70 -9.42 8.76
N VAL A 354 9.42 -8.34 8.46
CA VAL A 354 9.46 -7.15 9.31
C VAL A 354 8.10 -6.47 9.37
N ILE A 355 7.41 -6.32 8.23
CA ILE A 355 6.03 -5.79 8.17
C ILE A 355 5.11 -6.58 9.12
N ARG A 356 5.17 -7.91 9.05
CA ARG A 356 4.36 -8.79 9.92
C ARG A 356 4.67 -8.61 11.41
N ARG A 357 5.96 -8.53 11.77
CA ARG A 357 6.39 -8.33 13.16
C ARG A 357 6.06 -6.96 13.71
N ALA A 358 5.98 -5.94 12.86
CA ALA A 358 5.56 -4.59 13.23
C ALA A 358 4.05 -4.47 13.49
N GLY A 359 3.28 -5.57 13.39
CA GLY A 359 1.84 -5.58 13.66
C GLY A 359 0.99 -5.21 12.44
N PHE A 360 1.52 -5.37 11.24
CA PHE A 360 0.78 -5.20 9.99
C PHE A 360 0.62 -6.54 9.26
N VAL A 361 -0.25 -6.59 8.27
CA VAL A 361 -0.40 -7.77 7.40
C VAL A 361 0.50 -7.54 6.19
N ASP A 362 1.42 -8.48 5.96
CA ASP A 362 2.34 -8.45 4.83
C ASP A 362 1.63 -8.80 3.50
N GLN A 363 2.31 -8.61 2.39
CA GLN A 363 1.83 -8.92 1.04
C GLN A 363 2.39 -10.24 0.50
N ALA A 364 3.16 -11.00 1.28
CA ALA A 364 3.77 -12.23 0.79
C ALA A 364 2.69 -13.24 0.37
N MET A 365 2.86 -13.75 -0.85
CA MET A 365 1.92 -14.71 -1.45
C MET A 365 1.86 -15.98 -0.62
N SER A 366 0.65 -16.34 -0.21
CA SER A 366 0.38 -17.53 0.60
C SER A 366 -0.51 -18.49 -0.16
N VAL A 367 -0.29 -19.80 0.00
CA VAL A 367 -1.15 -20.84 -0.57
C VAL A 367 -2.32 -21.07 0.37
N VAL A 368 -3.54 -20.96 -0.15
CA VAL A 368 -4.80 -21.22 0.54
C VAL A 368 -5.26 -22.64 0.18
N PRO A 369 -5.14 -23.61 1.10
CA PRO A 369 -5.59 -24.97 0.84
C PRO A 369 -7.11 -25.04 0.81
N LEU A 370 -7.65 -26.09 0.18
CA LEU A 370 -9.09 -26.31 0.07
C LEU A 370 -9.80 -26.37 1.42
N SER A 371 -9.15 -26.89 2.47
CA SER A 371 -9.73 -26.99 3.82
C SER A 371 -10.10 -25.63 4.43
N HIS A 372 -9.52 -24.53 3.93
CA HIS A 372 -9.83 -23.16 4.34
C HIS A 372 -10.87 -22.48 3.44
N GLN A 373 -11.55 -23.23 2.56
CA GLN A 373 -12.57 -22.69 1.64
C GLN A 373 -13.98 -23.22 1.92
N GLY A 374 -14.20 -23.87 3.07
CA GLY A 374 -15.48 -24.47 3.45
C GLY A 374 -16.65 -23.49 3.38
N ASP A 375 -16.53 -22.32 4.01
CA ASP A 375 -17.61 -21.31 4.02
C ASP A 375 -17.92 -20.79 2.61
N ARG A 376 -16.89 -20.64 1.77
CA ARG A 376 -17.05 -20.19 0.38
C ARG A 376 -17.84 -21.21 -0.43
N LEU A 377 -17.54 -22.49 -0.27
CA LEU A 377 -18.24 -23.58 -0.93
C LEU A 377 -19.67 -23.75 -0.40
N ALA A 378 -19.87 -23.59 0.92
CA ALA A 378 -21.19 -23.58 1.51
C ALA A 378 -22.05 -22.44 0.96
N ASN A 379 -21.50 -21.24 0.83
CA ASN A 379 -22.17 -20.09 0.24
C ASN A 379 -22.51 -20.33 -1.25
N ALA A 380 -21.60 -20.92 -2.01
CA ALA A 380 -21.84 -21.29 -3.41
C ALA A 380 -23.01 -22.26 -3.56
N ILE A 381 -23.10 -23.28 -2.70
CA ILE A 381 -24.20 -24.23 -2.69
C ILE A 381 -25.50 -23.55 -2.26
N ALA A 382 -25.45 -22.70 -1.24
CA ALA A 382 -26.62 -22.02 -0.70
C ALA A 382 -27.24 -21.02 -1.69
N MET A 383 -26.45 -20.44 -2.60
CA MET A 383 -26.92 -19.49 -3.63
C MET A 383 -27.22 -20.12 -4.98
N ALA A 384 -26.91 -21.41 -5.16
CA ALA A 384 -27.17 -22.06 -6.42
C ALA A 384 -28.67 -22.05 -6.76
N GLY A 385 -28.96 -21.83 -8.04
CA GLY A 385 -30.30 -21.55 -8.51
C GLY A 385 -30.36 -21.65 -10.04
N GLU A 386 -31.26 -20.88 -10.66
CA GLU A 386 -31.39 -20.89 -12.13
C GLU A 386 -30.13 -20.34 -12.83
N GLU A 387 -29.48 -19.34 -12.24
CA GLU A 387 -28.29 -18.69 -12.82
C GLU A 387 -27.00 -19.49 -12.62
N VAL A 388 -26.90 -20.24 -11.52
CA VAL A 388 -25.77 -21.13 -11.19
C VAL A 388 -26.28 -22.56 -11.08
N THR A 389 -26.15 -23.31 -12.17
CA THR A 389 -26.65 -24.68 -12.28
C THR A 389 -25.82 -25.67 -11.46
N LEU A 390 -26.41 -26.84 -11.15
CA LEU A 390 -25.68 -27.93 -10.51
C LEU A 390 -24.47 -28.39 -11.32
N GLU A 391 -24.56 -28.41 -12.65
CA GLU A 391 -23.46 -28.75 -13.54
C GLU A 391 -22.27 -27.79 -13.35
N GLU A 392 -22.56 -26.49 -13.26
CA GLU A 392 -21.52 -25.47 -13.05
C GLU A 392 -20.90 -25.59 -11.65
N LEU A 393 -21.68 -25.89 -10.61
CA LEU A 393 -21.15 -26.20 -9.28
C LEU A 393 -20.27 -27.44 -9.27
N GLN A 394 -20.64 -28.49 -10.01
CA GLN A 394 -19.82 -29.70 -10.13
C GLN A 394 -18.50 -29.42 -10.86
N ARG A 395 -18.54 -28.57 -11.90
CA ARG A 395 -17.34 -28.11 -12.61
C ARG A 395 -16.43 -27.30 -11.69
N LEU A 396 -16.98 -26.36 -10.91
CA LEU A 396 -16.25 -25.60 -9.90
C LEU A 396 -15.64 -26.51 -8.85
N SER A 397 -16.41 -27.45 -8.29
CA SER A 397 -15.93 -28.42 -7.30
C SER A 397 -14.78 -29.27 -7.85
N GLY A 398 -14.90 -29.78 -9.07
CA GLY A 398 -13.82 -30.52 -9.74
C GLY A 398 -12.58 -29.66 -10.03
N PHE A 399 -12.74 -28.35 -10.19
CA PHE A 399 -11.62 -27.42 -10.36
C PHE A 399 -10.89 -27.17 -9.03
N VAL A 400 -11.62 -26.76 -7.98
CA VAL A 400 -11.04 -26.35 -6.69
C VAL A 400 -10.44 -27.53 -5.91
N THR A 401 -10.90 -28.76 -6.14
CA THR A 401 -10.38 -29.96 -5.45
C THR A 401 -9.00 -30.40 -5.95
N ARG A 402 -8.55 -29.92 -7.10
CA ARG A 402 -7.29 -30.32 -7.75
C ARG A 402 -6.24 -29.22 -7.76
N GLN A 403 -6.54 -28.06 -7.16
CA GLN A 403 -5.70 -26.87 -7.20
C GLN A 403 -5.71 -26.19 -5.83
N SER A 404 -4.70 -25.37 -5.56
CA SER A 404 -4.67 -24.50 -4.40
C SER A 404 -4.80 -23.05 -4.83
N ARG A 405 -5.58 -22.25 -4.11
CA ARG A 405 -5.70 -20.82 -4.38
C ARG A 405 -4.46 -20.11 -3.84
N LEU A 406 -3.97 -19.09 -4.53
CA LEU A 406 -3.03 -18.12 -3.94
C LEU A 406 -3.82 -17.00 -3.27
N SER A 407 -3.26 -16.40 -2.22
CA SER A 407 -3.88 -15.27 -1.52
C SER A 407 -4.10 -14.03 -2.41
N LEU A 408 -3.44 -13.96 -3.57
CA LEU A 408 -3.59 -12.84 -4.50
C LEU A 408 -4.97 -12.83 -5.14
N THR A 409 -5.59 -11.65 -5.08
CA THR A 409 -6.87 -11.36 -5.73
C THR A 409 -6.70 -10.08 -6.54
N PHE A 410 -7.38 -10.02 -7.69
CA PHE A 410 -7.37 -8.87 -8.58
C PHE A 410 -8.79 -8.37 -8.75
N ARG A 411 -8.95 -7.07 -8.60
CA ARG A 411 -10.19 -6.30 -8.61
C ARG A 411 -10.05 -5.15 -9.60
N PHE A 412 -11.20 -4.56 -9.90
CA PHE A 412 -11.33 -3.60 -10.99
C PHE A 412 -12.03 -2.34 -10.50
N GLU A 413 -11.64 -1.21 -11.09
CA GLU A 413 -12.37 0.04 -10.94
C GLU A 413 -13.82 -0.14 -11.43
N GLY A 414 -14.76 0.58 -10.83
CA GLY A 414 -16.20 0.31 -10.97
C GLY A 414 -16.67 0.15 -12.42
N GLY A 415 -17.16 -1.05 -12.78
CA GLY A 415 -17.68 -1.36 -14.12
C GLY A 415 -16.62 -1.48 -15.22
N SER A 416 -15.32 -1.37 -14.89
CA SER A 416 -14.20 -1.36 -15.83
C SER A 416 -13.47 -2.72 -15.90
N THR A 417 -12.52 -2.82 -16.83
CA THR A 417 -11.44 -3.82 -16.86
C THR A 417 -10.12 -3.25 -16.37
N LEU A 418 -10.07 -1.97 -15.98
CA LEU A 418 -8.92 -1.35 -15.34
C LEU A 418 -8.78 -1.85 -13.91
N LEU A 419 -7.57 -2.27 -13.56
CA LEU A 419 -7.22 -2.77 -12.23
C LEU A 419 -7.13 -1.62 -11.23
N ASP A 420 -7.66 -1.82 -10.03
CA ASP A 420 -7.51 -0.87 -8.92
C ASP A 420 -6.06 -0.84 -8.38
N ALA A 421 -5.76 0.11 -7.50
CA ALA A 421 -4.42 0.34 -6.96
C ALA A 421 -3.79 -0.92 -6.32
N PRO A 422 -4.49 -1.63 -5.40
CA PRO A 422 -3.94 -2.87 -4.85
C PRO A 422 -3.71 -3.96 -5.90
N SER A 423 -4.61 -4.09 -6.88
CA SER A 423 -4.48 -5.09 -7.94
C SER A 423 -3.32 -4.82 -8.88
N ARG A 424 -3.01 -3.54 -9.16
CA ARG A 424 -1.79 -3.14 -9.89
C ARG A 424 -0.52 -3.56 -9.13
N SER A 425 -0.52 -3.45 -7.80
CA SER A 425 0.57 -3.95 -6.95
C SER A 425 0.68 -5.49 -7.01
N ASN A 426 -0.46 -6.20 -7.01
CA ASN A 426 -0.51 -7.67 -7.12
C ASN A 426 0.02 -8.17 -8.48
N VAL A 427 -0.19 -7.41 -9.57
CA VAL A 427 0.39 -7.74 -10.88
C VAL A 427 1.91 -7.79 -10.80
N GLN A 428 2.53 -6.76 -10.23
CA GLN A 428 3.99 -6.69 -10.08
C GLN A 428 4.54 -7.78 -9.16
N LEU A 429 3.80 -8.13 -8.11
CA LEU A 429 4.20 -9.19 -7.18
C LEU A 429 4.20 -10.56 -7.85
N LEU A 430 3.13 -10.87 -8.61
CA LEU A 430 3.05 -12.14 -9.32
C LEU A 430 4.08 -12.21 -10.46
N ALA A 431 4.22 -11.15 -11.25
CA ALA A 431 5.20 -11.08 -12.34
C ALA A 431 6.63 -11.40 -11.85
N ARG A 432 7.11 -10.70 -10.82
CA ARG A 432 8.43 -10.98 -10.22
C ARG A 432 8.57 -12.41 -9.71
N SER A 433 7.50 -12.97 -9.16
CA SER A 433 7.54 -14.34 -8.64
C SER A 433 7.63 -15.38 -9.75
N LEU A 434 7.05 -15.09 -10.94
CA LEU A 434 7.23 -15.90 -12.14
C LEU A 434 8.67 -15.81 -12.63
N GLU A 435 9.23 -14.60 -12.73
CA GLU A 435 10.61 -14.38 -13.17
C GLU A 435 11.63 -15.04 -12.23
N ALA A 436 11.36 -15.03 -10.92
CA ALA A 436 12.15 -15.73 -9.92
C ALA A 436 12.02 -17.27 -9.97
N GLY A 437 11.21 -17.82 -10.88
CA GLY A 437 11.03 -19.27 -11.07
C GLY A 437 10.23 -19.96 -9.96
N ARG A 438 9.49 -19.21 -9.13
CA ARG A 438 8.74 -19.76 -7.99
C ARG A 438 7.65 -20.77 -8.40
N PHE A 439 7.19 -20.69 -9.65
CA PHE A 439 6.12 -21.52 -10.20
C PHE A 439 6.56 -22.37 -11.39
N ASP A 440 7.86 -22.59 -11.56
CA ASP A 440 8.39 -23.44 -12.62
C ASP A 440 7.79 -24.85 -12.61
N GLY A 441 7.40 -25.32 -13.79
CA GLY A 441 6.76 -26.63 -13.96
C GLY A 441 5.36 -26.72 -13.35
N ARG A 442 4.82 -25.62 -12.80
CA ARG A 442 3.45 -25.54 -12.29
C ARG A 442 2.52 -24.97 -13.35
N ARG A 443 1.23 -25.22 -13.15
CA ARG A 443 0.16 -24.63 -13.94
C ARG A 443 -0.56 -23.58 -13.12
N LEU A 444 -0.65 -22.36 -13.65
CA LEU A 444 -1.36 -21.24 -13.06
C LEU A 444 -2.64 -20.96 -13.82
N SER A 445 -3.76 -21.04 -13.12
CA SER A 445 -5.08 -20.72 -13.65
C SER A 445 -5.50 -19.33 -13.15
N PHE A 446 -5.77 -18.42 -14.08
CA PHE A 446 -6.40 -17.12 -13.81
C PHE A 446 -7.91 -17.31 -13.87
N VAL A 447 -8.58 -17.20 -12.73
CA VAL A 447 -9.98 -17.59 -12.57
C VAL A 447 -10.85 -16.37 -12.32
N GLY A 448 -11.71 -16.04 -13.27
CA GLY A 448 -12.64 -14.92 -13.17
C GLY A 448 -13.95 -15.25 -12.48
N PHE A 449 -14.41 -14.32 -11.65
CA PHE A 449 -15.72 -14.30 -11.00
C PHE A 449 -16.42 -12.95 -11.20
N SER A 450 -17.74 -12.96 -11.08
CA SER A 450 -18.62 -11.79 -11.19
C SER A 450 -19.55 -11.69 -9.98
N ASP A 451 -20.15 -10.50 -9.82
CA ASP A 451 -21.38 -10.37 -9.03
C ASP A 451 -22.58 -10.91 -9.83
N GLY A 452 -23.72 -11.06 -9.16
CA GLY A 452 -24.99 -11.47 -9.74
C GLY A 452 -25.86 -10.33 -10.26
N GLN A 453 -25.27 -9.21 -10.69
CA GLN A 453 -26.03 -8.18 -11.38
C GLN A 453 -25.99 -8.41 -12.89
N GLY A 454 -27.15 -8.49 -13.52
CA GLY A 454 -27.27 -8.73 -14.96
C GLY A 454 -27.49 -10.21 -15.27
N ALA A 455 -27.31 -10.60 -16.53
CA ALA A 455 -27.58 -11.98 -16.95
C ALA A 455 -26.34 -12.87 -16.76
N ALA A 456 -26.50 -14.05 -16.13
CA ALA A 456 -25.46 -15.06 -15.93
C ALA A 456 -24.49 -15.27 -17.11
N ALA A 457 -25.00 -15.39 -18.34
CA ALA A 457 -24.17 -15.62 -19.53
C ALA A 457 -23.23 -14.42 -19.83
N GLN A 458 -23.72 -13.19 -19.62
CA GLN A 458 -22.90 -11.97 -19.78
C GLN A 458 -21.87 -11.88 -18.64
N ASN A 459 -22.29 -12.21 -17.43
CA ASN A 459 -21.45 -12.23 -16.23
C ASN A 459 -20.29 -13.22 -16.36
N LEU A 460 -20.55 -14.44 -16.84
CA LEU A 460 -19.53 -15.44 -17.16
C LEU A 460 -18.55 -14.95 -18.25
N SER A 461 -19.07 -14.33 -19.31
CA SER A 461 -18.25 -13.77 -20.38
C SER A 461 -17.35 -12.63 -19.88
N LEU A 462 -17.88 -11.75 -19.04
CA LEU A 462 -17.14 -10.64 -18.44
C LEU A 462 -16.07 -11.15 -17.47
N ALA A 463 -16.41 -12.13 -16.63
CA ALA A 463 -15.47 -12.80 -15.73
C ALA A 463 -14.27 -13.38 -16.50
N ARG A 464 -14.51 -14.06 -17.63
CA ARG A 464 -13.45 -14.58 -18.51
C ARG A 464 -12.58 -13.48 -19.10
N LYS A 465 -13.19 -12.41 -19.63
CA LYS A 465 -12.45 -11.25 -20.17
C LYS A 465 -11.55 -10.58 -19.13
N ARG A 466 -12.04 -10.45 -17.90
CA ARG A 466 -11.27 -9.92 -16.77
C ARG A 466 -10.09 -10.81 -16.39
N ALA A 467 -10.30 -12.13 -16.36
CA ALA A 467 -9.23 -13.08 -16.09
C ALA A 467 -8.13 -13.04 -17.18
N GLU A 468 -8.52 -12.94 -18.45
CA GLU A 468 -7.56 -12.73 -19.56
C GLU A 468 -6.82 -11.40 -19.41
N ALA A 469 -7.51 -10.30 -19.08
CA ALA A 469 -6.88 -9.00 -18.88
C ALA A 469 -5.82 -9.02 -17.77
N VAL A 470 -6.09 -9.70 -16.65
CA VAL A 470 -5.12 -9.89 -15.56
C VAL A 470 -3.94 -10.72 -16.03
N ARG A 471 -4.19 -11.84 -16.72
CA ARG A 471 -3.13 -12.69 -17.28
C ARG A 471 -2.20 -11.88 -18.19
N GLN A 472 -2.76 -11.12 -19.12
CA GLN A 472 -1.98 -10.27 -20.02
C GLN A 472 -1.19 -9.20 -19.28
N ALA A 473 -1.80 -8.55 -18.27
CA ALA A 473 -1.11 -7.56 -17.46
C ALA A 473 0.10 -8.15 -16.69
N VAL A 474 -0.03 -9.37 -16.17
CA VAL A 474 1.05 -10.08 -15.46
C VAL A 474 2.16 -10.50 -16.42
N LEU A 475 1.83 -11.07 -17.56
CA LEU A 475 2.82 -11.49 -18.55
C LEU A 475 3.56 -10.30 -19.17
N ALA A 476 2.88 -9.17 -19.39
CA ALA A 476 3.50 -7.94 -19.88
C ALA A 476 4.45 -7.30 -18.85
N GLU A 477 4.18 -7.47 -17.56
CA GLU A 477 5.05 -6.99 -16.48
C GLU A 477 6.24 -7.93 -16.22
N ALA A 478 6.12 -9.22 -16.54
CA ALA A 478 7.17 -10.22 -16.38
C ALA A 478 8.11 -10.25 -17.59
N GLU A 479 8.83 -9.15 -17.82
CA GLU A 479 9.67 -8.92 -19.02
C GLU A 479 10.73 -10.01 -19.24
N THR A 480 11.23 -10.65 -18.17
CA THR A 480 12.30 -11.65 -18.23
C THR A 480 11.82 -13.10 -18.14
N LEU A 481 10.50 -13.32 -18.12
CA LEU A 481 9.92 -14.65 -17.99
C LEU A 481 10.09 -15.45 -19.28
N ASP A 482 10.63 -16.67 -19.17
CA ASP A 482 10.52 -17.68 -20.22
C ASP A 482 9.11 -18.29 -20.18
N PRO A 483 8.26 -18.08 -21.21
CA PRO A 483 6.88 -18.55 -21.22
C PRO A 483 6.75 -20.08 -21.25
N THR A 484 7.84 -20.82 -21.51
CA THR A 484 7.82 -22.30 -21.50
C THR A 484 7.94 -22.89 -20.10
N ARG A 485 8.38 -22.10 -19.11
CA ARG A 485 8.60 -22.58 -17.72
C ARG A 485 7.32 -22.70 -16.90
N VAL A 486 6.26 -21.98 -17.28
CA VAL A 486 4.99 -21.93 -16.54
C VAL A 486 3.81 -22.04 -17.51
N GLU A 487 2.94 -23.02 -17.29
CA GLU A 487 1.69 -23.12 -18.04
C GLU A 487 0.65 -22.16 -17.45
N THR A 488 0.14 -21.22 -18.26
CA THR A 488 -0.93 -20.30 -17.82
C THR A 488 -2.25 -20.64 -18.51
N LEU A 489 -3.34 -20.74 -17.75
CA LEU A 489 -4.70 -20.96 -18.24
C LEU A 489 -5.64 -19.86 -17.78
N VAL A 490 -6.74 -19.69 -18.52
CA VAL A 490 -7.85 -18.80 -18.13
C VAL A 490 -9.10 -19.62 -17.93
N GLU A 491 -9.72 -19.44 -16.77
CA GLU A 491 -10.98 -20.04 -16.36
C GLU A 491 -11.94 -18.95 -15.88
N ALA A 492 -13.23 -19.24 -15.87
CA ALA A 492 -14.24 -18.34 -15.33
C ALA A 492 -15.42 -19.14 -14.80
N PHE A 493 -16.01 -18.69 -13.70
CA PHE A 493 -17.17 -19.35 -13.07
C PHE A 493 -18.35 -18.38 -12.87
N GLY A 494 -18.26 -17.16 -13.40
CA GLY A 494 -19.27 -16.13 -13.20
C GLY A 494 -19.59 -15.96 -11.71
N GLU A 495 -20.83 -16.23 -11.36
CA GLU A 495 -21.41 -16.02 -10.02
C GLU A 495 -21.22 -17.20 -9.06
N ALA A 496 -20.67 -18.32 -9.54
CA ALA A 496 -20.76 -19.60 -8.84
C ALA A 496 -19.99 -19.72 -7.51
N LEU A 497 -19.21 -18.70 -7.11
CA LEU A 497 -18.47 -18.68 -5.85
C LEU A 497 -18.54 -17.29 -5.19
N PRO A 498 -19.71 -16.89 -4.66
CA PRO A 498 -19.89 -15.58 -4.05
C PRO A 498 -19.12 -15.49 -2.71
N MET A 499 -18.49 -14.33 -2.49
CA MET A 499 -17.79 -13.98 -1.25
C MET A 499 -18.66 -13.17 -0.30
N ALA A 500 -19.60 -12.42 -0.85
CA ALA A 500 -20.48 -11.55 -0.11
C ALA A 500 -21.80 -11.36 -0.87
N CYS A 501 -22.75 -10.68 -0.24
CA CYS A 501 -24.02 -10.33 -0.86
C CYS A 501 -23.85 -9.16 -1.84
N ASP A 502 -24.51 -9.22 -2.99
CA ASP A 502 -24.44 -8.16 -4.01
C ASP A 502 -25.26 -6.89 -3.70
N GLU A 503 -25.90 -6.84 -2.55
CA GLU A 503 -26.69 -5.70 -2.12
C GLU A 503 -25.83 -4.45 -1.83
N THR A 504 -24.58 -4.66 -1.41
CA THR A 504 -23.66 -3.56 -1.07
C THR A 504 -22.62 -3.34 -2.16
N ALA A 505 -22.14 -2.10 -2.31
CA ALA A 505 -21.08 -1.79 -3.25
C ALA A 505 -19.79 -2.60 -2.96
N TRP A 506 -19.47 -2.77 -1.67
CA TRP A 506 -18.39 -3.65 -1.23
C TRP A 506 -18.63 -5.10 -1.64
N GLY A 507 -19.81 -5.65 -1.38
CA GLY A 507 -20.16 -7.03 -1.68
C GLY A 507 -20.04 -7.36 -3.17
N ARG A 508 -20.58 -6.49 -4.03
CA ARG A 508 -20.39 -6.62 -5.48
C ARG A 508 -18.93 -6.47 -5.90
N GLY A 509 -18.21 -5.55 -5.26
CA GLY A 509 -16.77 -5.36 -5.47
C GLY A 509 -15.96 -6.61 -5.14
N VAL A 510 -16.31 -7.31 -4.06
CA VAL A 510 -15.59 -8.54 -3.69
C VAL A 510 -15.93 -9.72 -4.60
N ASN A 511 -17.15 -9.76 -5.15
CA ASN A 511 -17.56 -10.79 -6.10
C ASN A 511 -16.97 -10.60 -7.50
N ARG A 512 -16.79 -9.36 -7.95
CA ARG A 512 -16.07 -9.03 -9.19
C ARG A 512 -14.56 -9.14 -9.00
N ARG A 513 -14.01 -10.34 -9.16
CA ARG A 513 -12.59 -10.60 -8.91
C ARG A 513 -11.99 -11.60 -9.87
N VAL A 514 -10.67 -11.60 -9.95
CA VAL A 514 -9.87 -12.68 -10.53
C VAL A 514 -8.99 -13.26 -9.44
N GLU A 515 -8.92 -14.58 -9.37
CA GLU A 515 -8.08 -15.32 -8.44
C GLU A 515 -7.02 -16.12 -9.20
N ILE A 516 -5.93 -16.44 -8.51
CA ILE A 516 -4.88 -17.29 -9.06
C ILE A 516 -4.93 -18.64 -8.36
N TRP A 517 -4.96 -19.70 -9.15
CA TRP A 517 -4.96 -21.07 -8.66
C TRP A 517 -3.77 -21.80 -9.24
N VAL A 518 -3.09 -22.60 -8.41
CA VAL A 518 -1.90 -23.35 -8.79
C VAL A 518 -2.17 -24.85 -8.69
N LYS A 519 -1.75 -25.58 -9.73
CA LYS A 519 -1.71 -27.04 -9.74
C LYS A 519 -0.29 -27.53 -9.56
#